data_AF-A0A2W5K8M6-F1
#
_entry.id   AF-A0A2W5K8M6-F1
#
_cell.length_a   1.000
_cell.length_b   1.000
_cell.length_c   1.000
_cell.angle_alpha   90.00
_cell.angle_beta   90.00
_cell.angle_gamma   90.00
#
_symmetry.space_group_name_H-M   'P 1'
#
loop_
_entity.id
_entity.type
_entity.pdbx_description
1 polymer ?
#
loop_
_entity_poly.entity_id
_entity_poly.type
_entity_poly.pdbx_seq_one_letter_code
_entity_poly.pdbx_strand_id
1 'polypeptide(L)'
;MGRAFSVMQSVASRHGTAIQTMIADGLTQDDRFEVFRDHPIPVGVAALELVSSRTPANVLRYTTLSSSGAVHHVATIDIFAIHLERGWAGAFDSKRGQAPTPATRRRHIELDLRAIRMTLPSFARQMGFLQVDCATSAVIDYFGNAGFREAMTVPHGDIDRLFEMQLTPRIDAMTAALEVELDAAVREILKRGTRRQLKCVDADRVGAEMARLFQVSATSSRSRAKNRAMNSDVGALDPRRVNAPVSDASPFGRWWPQPEAYDPEVQGDIEELLEAVHCPGEKRWPAAARGDAASAINLAIRVQLVREPKLRPYRDVILVALWRCAAEGDPAAALVMNWLKEHPSAQAP
;
A
#
# COMPACT_ATOMS: atom_id res chain seq x y z
N MET A 1 -8.40 11.03 -20.96
CA MET A 1 -8.03 11.09 -19.54
C MET A 1 -8.39 9.83 -18.74
N GLY A 2 -9.50 9.13 -19.02
CA GLY A 2 -9.74 7.78 -18.44
C GLY A 2 -8.63 6.75 -18.74
N ARG A 3 -7.90 6.92 -19.85
CA ARG A 3 -6.72 6.10 -20.19
C ARG A 3 -5.56 6.21 -19.20
N ALA A 4 -5.30 7.39 -18.61
CA ALA A 4 -4.20 7.54 -17.64
C ALA A 4 -4.45 6.72 -16.38
N PHE A 5 -5.66 6.84 -15.83
CA PHE A 5 -6.09 6.09 -14.66
C PHE A 5 -6.16 4.59 -14.93
N SER A 6 -6.68 4.19 -16.10
CA SER A 6 -6.66 2.79 -16.53
C SER A 6 -5.23 2.23 -16.65
N VAL A 7 -4.26 3.03 -17.10
CA VAL A 7 -2.85 2.62 -17.13
C VAL A 7 -2.29 2.49 -15.72
N MET A 8 -2.53 3.45 -14.82
CA MET A 8 -2.01 3.41 -13.44
C MET A 8 -2.59 2.24 -12.63
N GLN A 9 -3.91 2.02 -12.68
CA GLN A 9 -4.53 0.85 -12.05
C GLN A 9 -4.02 -0.46 -12.66
N SER A 10 -3.83 -0.50 -13.99
CA SER A 10 -3.25 -1.65 -14.65
C SER A 10 -1.82 -1.92 -14.17
N VAL A 11 -1.01 -0.89 -13.94
CA VAL A 11 0.38 -1.04 -13.49
C VAL A 11 0.42 -1.50 -12.03
N ALA A 12 -0.36 -0.91 -11.12
CA ALA A 12 -0.42 -1.35 -9.73
C ALA A 12 -0.87 -2.82 -9.61
N SER A 13 -1.89 -3.22 -10.37
CA SER A 13 -2.35 -4.61 -10.41
C SER A 13 -1.29 -5.57 -11.00
N ARG A 14 -0.59 -5.14 -12.05
CA ARG A 14 0.52 -5.89 -12.65
C ARG A 14 1.69 -6.04 -11.68
N HIS A 15 2.05 -4.99 -10.95
CA HIS A 15 3.19 -4.99 -10.03
C HIS A 15 3.01 -6.02 -8.93
N GLY A 16 1.84 -6.04 -8.28
CA GLY A 16 1.55 -7.04 -7.28
C GLY A 16 1.57 -8.48 -7.79
N THR A 17 1.01 -8.70 -8.98
CA THR A 17 1.05 -10.02 -9.65
C THR A 17 2.47 -10.39 -10.06
N ALA A 18 3.29 -9.40 -10.42
CA ALA A 18 4.67 -9.58 -10.79
C ALA A 18 5.53 -9.98 -9.58
N ILE A 19 5.28 -9.45 -8.38
CA ILE A 19 5.96 -9.91 -7.14
C ILE A 19 5.69 -11.40 -6.90
N GLN A 20 4.42 -11.83 -6.93
CA GLN A 20 4.05 -13.24 -6.79
C GLN A 20 4.75 -14.11 -7.85
N THR A 21 4.74 -13.64 -9.10
CA THR A 21 5.37 -14.33 -10.24
C THR A 21 6.88 -14.44 -10.03
N MET A 22 7.55 -13.37 -9.63
CA MET A 22 9.01 -13.34 -9.41
C MET A 22 9.44 -14.27 -8.28
N ILE A 23 8.67 -14.34 -7.18
CA ILE A 23 8.95 -15.28 -6.10
C ILE A 23 8.78 -16.70 -6.62
N ALA A 24 7.63 -17.02 -7.22
CA ALA A 24 7.35 -18.37 -7.70
C ALA A 24 8.35 -18.84 -8.77
N ASP A 25 8.61 -18.02 -9.80
CA ASP A 25 9.57 -18.32 -10.87
C ASP A 25 10.99 -18.40 -10.32
N GLY A 26 11.33 -17.58 -9.32
CA GLY A 26 12.61 -17.65 -8.62
C GLY A 26 12.80 -18.98 -7.91
N LEU A 27 11.78 -19.46 -7.19
CA LEU A 27 11.78 -20.77 -6.53
C LEU A 27 11.83 -21.92 -7.54
N THR A 28 11.07 -21.86 -8.64
CA THR A 28 11.06 -22.90 -9.69
C THR A 28 12.41 -23.07 -10.41
N GLN A 29 13.29 -22.08 -10.36
CA GLN A 29 14.64 -22.19 -10.91
C GLN A 29 15.61 -23.00 -10.04
N ASP A 30 15.22 -23.33 -8.81
CA ASP A 30 16.02 -24.12 -7.89
C ASP A 30 15.39 -25.51 -7.73
N ASP A 31 16.12 -26.55 -8.14
CA ASP A 31 15.65 -27.95 -8.15
C ASP A 31 15.26 -28.47 -6.76
N ARG A 32 15.58 -27.74 -5.68
CA ARG A 32 15.15 -28.07 -4.31
C ARG A 32 13.67 -27.80 -4.07
N PHE A 33 13.01 -27.01 -4.92
CA PHE A 33 11.62 -26.60 -4.74
C PHE A 33 10.69 -27.14 -5.82
N GLU A 34 9.55 -27.67 -5.39
CA GLU A 34 8.36 -27.82 -6.21
C GLU A 34 7.39 -26.68 -5.87
N VAL A 35 6.87 -25.95 -6.87
CA VAL A 35 6.13 -24.71 -6.66
C VAL A 35 4.82 -24.70 -7.45
N PHE A 36 3.72 -24.41 -6.76
CA PHE A 36 2.39 -24.24 -7.32
C PHE A 36 1.92 -22.80 -7.11
N ARG A 37 1.41 -22.17 -8.16
CA ARG A 37 0.79 -20.83 -8.09
C ARG A 37 -0.72 -20.95 -8.07
N ASP A 38 -1.36 -20.04 -7.35
CA ASP A 38 -2.83 -19.94 -7.25
C ASP A 38 -3.46 -21.31 -6.93
N HIS A 39 -2.83 -22.05 -6.01
CA HIS A 39 -3.17 -23.44 -5.77
C HIS A 39 -4.37 -23.55 -4.81
N PRO A 40 -5.43 -24.30 -5.17
CA PRO A 40 -6.55 -24.52 -4.28
C PRO A 40 -6.18 -25.48 -3.15
N ILE A 41 -6.24 -25.00 -1.90
CA ILE A 41 -5.99 -25.81 -0.70
C ILE A 41 -7.27 -25.90 0.14
N PRO A 42 -7.74 -27.11 0.49
CA PRO A 42 -8.93 -27.29 1.32
C PRO A 42 -8.68 -26.86 2.77
N VAL A 43 -9.58 -26.03 3.29
CA VAL A 43 -9.62 -25.62 4.70
C VAL A 43 -10.56 -26.56 5.45
N GLY A 44 -9.99 -27.41 6.30
CA GLY A 44 -10.75 -28.41 7.07
C GLY A 44 -11.56 -27.80 8.22
N VAL A 45 -12.76 -28.33 8.48
CA VAL A 45 -13.65 -27.89 9.58
C VAL A 45 -12.93 -27.97 10.92
N ALA A 46 -12.29 -29.10 11.23
CA ALA A 46 -11.59 -29.30 12.51
C ALA A 46 -10.42 -28.31 12.72
N ALA A 47 -9.69 -27.97 11.65
CA ALA A 47 -8.60 -26.99 11.72
C ALA A 47 -9.16 -25.59 12.01
N LEU A 48 -10.23 -25.20 11.31
CA LEU A 48 -10.85 -23.89 11.49
C LEU A 48 -11.48 -23.74 12.89
N GLU A 49 -12.13 -24.79 13.40
CA GLU A 49 -12.67 -24.82 14.76
C GLU A 49 -11.56 -24.64 15.81
N LEU A 50 -10.42 -25.33 15.65
CA LEU A 50 -9.30 -25.24 16.60
C LEU A 50 -8.62 -23.85 16.57
N VAL A 51 -8.50 -23.26 15.38
CA VAL A 51 -7.97 -21.90 15.21
C VAL A 51 -8.93 -20.86 15.82
N SER A 52 -10.24 -21.13 15.80
CA SER A 52 -11.30 -20.26 16.34
C SER A 52 -11.48 -20.39 17.85
N SER A 53 -11.13 -21.53 18.46
CA SER A 53 -11.33 -21.83 19.89
C SER A 53 -10.38 -21.11 20.85
N ARG A 54 -9.66 -20.07 20.41
CA ARG A 54 -8.62 -19.34 21.16
C ARG A 54 -7.45 -20.21 21.62
N THR A 55 -7.22 -21.35 20.97
CA THR A 55 -6.03 -22.18 21.22
C THR A 55 -4.77 -21.34 21.06
N PRO A 56 -3.81 -21.39 22.02
CA PRO A 56 -2.56 -20.64 21.93
C PRO A 56 -1.80 -20.90 20.62
N ALA A 57 -1.27 -19.85 20.01
CA ALA A 57 -0.62 -19.94 18.69
C ALA A 57 0.59 -20.89 18.67
N ASN A 58 1.32 -21.00 19.79
CA ASN A 58 2.43 -21.93 19.94
C ASN A 58 1.98 -23.40 19.91
N VAL A 59 0.79 -23.72 20.43
CA VAL A 59 0.25 -25.09 20.37
C VAL A 59 -0.15 -25.42 18.94
N LEU A 60 -0.91 -24.53 18.28
CA LEU A 60 -1.36 -24.70 16.91
C LEU A 60 -0.20 -24.88 15.92
N ARG A 61 0.93 -24.22 16.17
CA ARG A 61 2.14 -24.31 15.34
C ARG A 61 2.70 -25.73 15.22
N TYR A 62 2.51 -26.57 16.22
CA TYR A 62 3.02 -27.95 16.26
C TYR A 62 1.91 -28.99 16.07
N THR A 63 0.66 -28.56 15.87
CA THR A 63 -0.46 -29.47 15.60
C THR A 63 -0.53 -29.78 14.11
N THR A 64 -0.44 -31.05 13.77
CA THR A 64 -0.74 -31.56 12.41
C THR A 64 -2.07 -32.29 12.43
N LEU A 65 -2.95 -31.97 11.49
CA LEU A 65 -4.24 -32.61 11.29
C LEU A 65 -4.25 -33.34 9.95
N SER A 66 -5.11 -34.36 9.84
CA SER A 66 -5.37 -35.00 8.56
C SER A 66 -6.10 -34.03 7.62
N SER A 67 -5.69 -34.00 6.36
CA SER A 67 -6.38 -33.29 5.28
C SER A 67 -7.58 -34.05 4.71
N SER A 68 -7.81 -35.32 5.12
CA SER A 68 -8.91 -36.16 4.63
C SER A 68 -10.27 -35.93 5.30
N GLY A 69 -10.38 -34.95 6.21
CA GLY A 69 -11.61 -34.67 6.96
C GLY A 69 -12.64 -33.85 6.20
N ALA A 70 -13.71 -33.44 6.89
CA ALA A 70 -14.71 -32.53 6.33
C ALA A 70 -14.06 -31.18 5.95
N VAL A 71 -14.37 -30.71 4.73
CA VAL A 71 -13.86 -29.45 4.18
C VAL A 71 -14.91 -28.35 4.41
N HIS A 72 -14.49 -27.23 5.00
CA HIS A 72 -15.35 -26.05 5.16
C HIS A 72 -15.44 -25.26 3.85
N HIS A 73 -14.29 -24.97 3.25
CA HIS A 73 -14.17 -24.30 1.95
C HIS A 73 -12.78 -24.54 1.35
N VAL A 74 -12.55 -24.09 0.12
CA VAL A 74 -11.25 -24.16 -0.55
C VAL A 74 -10.69 -22.75 -0.68
N ALA A 75 -9.49 -22.52 -0.14
CA ALA A 75 -8.78 -21.25 -0.28
C ALA A 75 -7.79 -21.34 -1.44
N THR A 76 -7.70 -20.29 -2.25
CA THR A 76 -6.67 -20.21 -3.30
C THR A 76 -5.44 -19.53 -2.70
N ILE A 77 -4.31 -20.23 -2.73
CA ILE A 77 -3.05 -19.74 -2.16
C ILE A 77 -2.14 -19.27 -3.28
N ASP A 78 -1.69 -18.02 -3.18
CA ASP A 78 -0.85 -17.37 -4.21
C ASP A 78 0.42 -18.19 -4.51
N ILE A 79 1.10 -18.68 -3.47
CA ILE A 79 2.32 -19.47 -3.58
C ILE A 79 2.25 -20.67 -2.63
N PHE A 80 2.26 -21.87 -3.17
CA PHE A 80 2.44 -23.11 -2.42
C PHE A 80 3.77 -23.74 -2.85
N ALA A 81 4.73 -23.83 -1.93
CA ALA A 81 6.07 -24.34 -2.21
C ALA A 81 6.39 -25.55 -1.33
N ILE A 82 7.09 -26.53 -1.89
CA ILE A 82 7.56 -27.72 -1.20
C ILE A 82 9.08 -27.78 -1.36
N HIS A 83 9.80 -27.80 -0.25
CA HIS A 83 11.24 -28.02 -0.25
C HIS A 83 11.52 -29.52 -0.16
N LEU A 84 11.95 -30.11 -1.28
CA LEU A 84 12.03 -31.56 -1.48
C LEU A 84 13.01 -32.24 -0.53
N GLU A 85 14.14 -31.60 -0.22
CA GLU A 85 15.18 -32.15 0.65
C GLU A 85 14.88 -32.04 2.15
N ARG A 86 14.09 -31.03 2.57
CA ARG A 86 13.88 -30.71 3.98
C ARG A 86 12.59 -31.26 4.57
N GLY A 87 11.71 -31.81 3.73
CA GLY A 87 10.39 -32.21 4.20
C GLY A 87 9.54 -31.02 4.65
N TRP A 88 9.71 -29.85 4.01
CA TRP A 88 8.98 -28.63 4.38
C TRP A 88 7.98 -28.23 3.30
N ALA A 89 6.82 -27.72 3.74
CA ALA A 89 5.83 -27.09 2.87
C ALA A 89 5.50 -25.66 3.35
N GLY A 90 5.36 -24.74 2.41
CA GLY A 90 5.02 -23.34 2.64
C GLY A 90 3.78 -22.91 1.86
N ALA A 91 2.80 -22.31 2.54
CA ALA A 91 1.62 -21.72 1.90
C ALA A 91 1.55 -20.22 2.16
N PHE A 92 1.63 -19.40 1.11
CA PHE A 92 1.77 -17.96 1.21
C PHE A 92 0.72 -17.21 0.39
N ASP A 93 0.16 -16.17 1.00
CA ASP A 93 -0.65 -15.16 0.33
C ASP A 93 0.22 -13.92 0.14
N SER A 94 0.32 -13.38 -1.08
CA SER A 94 1.18 -12.25 -1.39
C SER A 94 0.37 -10.97 -1.41
N LYS A 95 0.78 -9.97 -0.64
CA LYS A 95 0.11 -8.65 -0.65
C LYS A 95 0.80 -7.71 -1.61
N ARG A 96 -0.05 -7.14 -2.46
CA ARG A 96 0.25 -6.65 -3.81
C ARG A 96 0.37 -5.13 -3.89
N GLY A 97 0.09 -4.42 -2.80
CA GLY A 97 0.02 -2.97 -2.80
C GLY A 97 0.27 -2.37 -1.43
N GLN A 98 0.42 -1.04 -1.44
CA GLN A 98 0.66 -0.23 -0.25
C GLN A 98 -0.58 -0.06 0.64
N ALA A 99 -1.74 -0.47 0.15
CA ALA A 99 -3.02 -0.32 0.83
C ALA A 99 -3.17 -1.30 1.99
N PRO A 100 -3.59 -0.85 3.18
CA PRO A 100 -3.90 -1.74 4.27
C PRO A 100 -5.07 -2.65 3.89
N THR A 101 -4.94 -3.94 4.19
CA THR A 101 -6.04 -4.89 3.94
C THR A 101 -7.16 -4.62 4.96
N PRO A 102 -8.44 -4.53 4.53
CA PRO A 102 -9.56 -4.33 5.45
C PRO A 102 -9.56 -5.34 6.59
N ALA A 103 -9.87 -4.91 7.81
CA ALA A 103 -9.74 -5.75 9.01
C ALA A 103 -10.49 -7.10 8.91
N THR A 104 -11.69 -7.10 8.33
CA THR A 104 -12.48 -8.33 8.10
C THR A 104 -11.77 -9.30 7.15
N ARG A 105 -11.22 -8.78 6.04
CA ARG A 105 -10.49 -9.60 5.05
C ARG A 105 -9.17 -10.12 5.63
N ARG A 106 -8.43 -9.28 6.38
CA ARG A 106 -7.23 -9.72 7.12
C ARG A 106 -7.54 -10.89 8.03
N ARG A 107 -8.60 -10.77 8.85
CA ARG A 107 -9.00 -11.82 9.78
C ARG A 107 -9.29 -13.14 9.06
N HIS A 108 -10.01 -13.11 7.93
CA HIS A 108 -10.29 -14.33 7.16
C HIS A 108 -8.99 -14.97 6.63
N ILE A 109 -8.13 -14.19 5.98
CA ILE A 109 -6.84 -14.69 5.46
C ILE A 109 -5.98 -15.29 6.58
N GLU A 110 -5.88 -14.62 7.73
CA GLU A 110 -5.13 -15.13 8.88
C GLU A 110 -5.71 -16.45 9.43
N LEU A 111 -7.04 -16.57 9.49
CA LEU A 111 -7.71 -17.80 9.92
C LEU A 111 -7.44 -18.94 8.94
N ASP A 112 -7.57 -18.68 7.64
CA ASP A 112 -7.38 -19.68 6.58
C ASP A 112 -5.93 -20.16 6.56
N LEU A 113 -4.94 -19.26 6.56
CA LEU A 113 -3.53 -19.64 6.56
C LEU A 113 -3.17 -20.47 7.81
N ARG A 114 -3.67 -20.10 9.00
CA ARG A 114 -3.45 -20.87 10.22
C ARG A 114 -4.08 -22.26 10.15
N ALA A 115 -5.29 -22.37 9.62
CA ALA A 115 -5.97 -23.65 9.45
C ALA A 115 -5.24 -24.53 8.42
N ILE A 116 -4.85 -23.95 7.28
CA ILE A 116 -4.08 -24.61 6.22
C ILE A 116 -2.76 -25.14 6.76
N ARG A 117 -2.01 -24.35 7.53
CA ARG A 117 -0.73 -24.78 8.10
C ARG A 117 -0.82 -26.13 8.81
N MET A 118 -1.91 -26.37 9.54
CA MET A 118 -2.11 -27.59 10.32
C MET A 118 -2.39 -28.80 9.43
N THR A 119 -3.03 -28.62 8.27
CA THR A 119 -3.35 -29.71 7.34
C THR A 119 -2.33 -29.85 6.21
N LEU A 120 -1.49 -28.84 5.99
CA LEU A 120 -0.58 -28.74 4.84
C LEU A 120 0.38 -29.92 4.71
N PRO A 121 1.00 -30.46 5.79
CA PRO A 121 1.85 -31.65 5.66
C PRO A 121 1.06 -32.86 5.16
N SER A 122 -0.13 -33.11 5.72
CA SER A 122 -1.01 -34.20 5.25
C SER A 122 -1.45 -34.01 3.81
N PHE A 123 -1.78 -32.78 3.42
CA PHE A 123 -2.19 -32.43 2.07
C PHE A 123 -1.04 -32.65 1.06
N ALA A 124 0.18 -32.20 1.38
CA ALA A 124 1.36 -32.43 0.54
C ALA A 124 1.66 -33.93 0.37
N ARG A 125 1.52 -34.73 1.43
CA ARG A 125 1.68 -36.20 1.32
C ARG A 125 0.62 -36.84 0.42
N GLN A 126 -0.63 -36.36 0.46
CA GLN A 126 -1.67 -36.82 -0.46
C GLN A 126 -1.37 -36.49 -1.93
N MET A 127 -0.63 -35.41 -2.18
CA MET A 127 -0.11 -35.06 -3.51
C MET A 127 1.13 -35.86 -3.93
N GLY A 128 1.65 -36.74 -3.06
CA GLY A 128 2.81 -37.60 -3.35
C GLY A 128 4.11 -37.17 -2.66
N PHE A 129 4.14 -36.05 -1.93
CA PHE A 129 5.32 -35.55 -1.24
C PHE A 129 5.42 -36.15 0.18
N LEU A 130 5.73 -37.44 0.25
CA LEU A 130 5.65 -38.25 1.48
C LEU A 130 6.55 -37.76 2.62
N GLN A 131 7.67 -37.11 2.28
CA GLN A 131 8.68 -36.62 3.20
C GLN A 131 8.29 -35.32 3.92
N VAL A 132 7.19 -34.66 3.54
CA VAL A 132 6.79 -33.40 4.17
C VAL A 132 6.28 -33.65 5.58
N ASP A 133 6.92 -33.07 6.60
CA ASP A 133 6.56 -33.22 8.02
C ASP A 133 6.31 -31.91 8.75
N CYS A 134 6.78 -30.79 8.19
CA CYS A 134 6.63 -29.48 8.76
C CYS A 134 6.03 -28.50 7.75
N ALA A 135 5.32 -27.51 8.29
CA ALA A 135 4.64 -26.51 7.47
C ALA A 135 4.78 -25.09 8.03
N THR A 136 4.86 -24.15 7.11
CA THR A 136 4.79 -22.71 7.36
C THR A 136 3.69 -22.09 6.53
N SER A 137 3.02 -21.09 7.09
CA SER A 137 2.04 -20.29 6.37
C SER A 137 2.18 -18.84 6.80
N ALA A 138 2.21 -17.91 5.85
CA ALA A 138 2.31 -16.49 6.18
C ALA A 138 1.83 -15.64 5.00
N VAL A 139 1.67 -14.35 5.27
CA VAL A 139 1.46 -13.32 4.27
C VAL A 139 2.80 -12.72 3.91
N ILE A 140 3.15 -12.69 2.63
CA ILE A 140 4.32 -11.93 2.15
C ILE A 140 3.88 -10.48 2.00
N ASP A 141 4.37 -9.61 2.88
CA ASP A 141 4.10 -8.17 2.87
C ASP A 141 5.35 -7.42 2.44
N TYR A 142 5.56 -7.40 1.12
CA TYR A 142 6.76 -6.82 0.54
C TYR A 142 6.89 -5.30 0.80
N PHE A 143 5.77 -4.57 0.96
CA PHE A 143 5.79 -3.13 1.26
C PHE A 143 5.62 -2.80 2.75
N GLY A 144 5.27 -3.77 3.60
CA GLY A 144 5.13 -3.58 5.05
C GLY A 144 3.85 -2.86 5.49
N ASN A 145 2.89 -2.66 4.60
CA ASN A 145 1.68 -1.85 4.85
C ASN A 145 0.39 -2.67 4.84
N ALA A 146 0.45 -4.00 4.71
CA ALA A 146 -0.75 -4.81 4.58
C ALA A 146 -1.55 -4.92 5.89
N GLY A 147 -0.91 -4.64 7.04
CA GLY A 147 -1.53 -4.54 8.36
C GLY A 147 -1.78 -5.90 9.03
N PHE A 148 -1.18 -6.99 8.55
CA PHE A 148 -1.31 -8.31 9.18
C PHE A 148 -0.55 -8.38 10.50
N ARG A 149 -0.87 -9.36 11.35
CA ARG A 149 -0.09 -9.62 12.56
C ARG A 149 1.34 -9.98 12.20
N GLU A 150 2.31 -9.50 12.98
CA GLU A 150 3.74 -9.78 12.78
C GLU A 150 4.02 -11.28 12.69
N ALA A 151 3.43 -12.09 13.57
CA ALA A 151 3.59 -13.55 13.56
C ALA A 151 3.05 -14.26 12.30
N MET A 152 2.26 -13.57 11.47
CA MET A 152 1.69 -14.06 10.22
C MET A 152 2.28 -13.36 9.00
N THR A 153 3.30 -12.52 9.17
CA THR A 153 3.84 -11.67 8.11
C THR A 153 5.30 -12.00 7.83
N VAL A 154 5.67 -12.07 6.56
CA VAL A 154 7.05 -12.13 6.08
C VAL A 154 7.35 -10.78 5.46
N PRO A 155 8.11 -9.91 6.16
CA PRO A 155 8.50 -8.61 5.60
C PRO A 155 9.53 -8.77 4.49
N HIS A 156 9.72 -7.71 3.69
CA HIS A 156 10.74 -7.62 2.62
C HIS A 156 12.10 -8.23 2.99
N GLY A 157 12.66 -7.84 4.13
CA GLY A 157 13.99 -8.27 4.57
C GLY A 157 14.11 -9.75 4.95
N ASP A 158 12.99 -10.45 5.13
CA ASP A 158 12.97 -11.86 5.54
C ASP A 158 12.66 -12.82 4.39
N ILE A 159 12.30 -12.33 3.20
CA ILE A 159 11.95 -13.17 2.04
C ILE A 159 13.12 -14.09 1.67
N ASP A 160 14.32 -13.52 1.52
CA ASP A 160 15.52 -14.28 1.15
C ASP A 160 15.90 -15.30 2.21
N ARG A 161 15.69 -14.98 3.48
CA ARG A 161 15.94 -15.88 4.61
C ARG A 161 14.92 -17.02 4.65
N LEU A 162 13.66 -16.73 4.36
CA LEU A 162 12.57 -17.72 4.36
C LEU A 162 12.83 -18.81 3.32
N PHE A 163 13.24 -18.41 2.12
CA PHE A 163 13.45 -19.32 0.99
C PHE A 163 14.91 -19.75 0.80
N GLU A 164 15.84 -19.14 1.51
CA GLU A 164 17.29 -19.33 1.36
C GLU A 164 17.79 -19.08 -0.07
N MET A 165 17.26 -18.01 -0.67
CA MET A 165 17.52 -17.62 -2.05
C MET A 165 17.61 -16.10 -2.15
N GLN A 166 18.31 -15.59 -3.16
CA GLN A 166 18.42 -14.16 -3.44
C GLN A 166 17.26 -13.70 -4.34
N LEU A 167 16.06 -13.62 -3.76
CA LEU A 167 14.83 -13.22 -4.45
C LEU A 167 14.61 -11.71 -4.40
N THR A 168 14.87 -11.09 -3.25
CA THR A 168 14.65 -9.66 -3.03
C THR A 168 15.36 -8.78 -4.07
N PRO A 169 16.66 -8.97 -4.40
CA PRO A 169 17.30 -8.17 -5.45
C PRO A 169 16.63 -8.28 -6.83
N ARG A 170 16.03 -9.44 -7.14
CA ARG A 170 15.31 -9.66 -8.40
C ARG A 170 13.97 -8.93 -8.40
N ILE A 171 13.26 -8.95 -7.29
CA ILE A 171 11.99 -8.23 -7.13
C ILE A 171 12.22 -6.71 -7.13
N ASP A 172 13.28 -6.24 -6.47
CA ASP A 172 13.69 -4.83 -6.44
C ASP A 172 14.02 -4.34 -7.87
N ALA A 173 14.81 -5.11 -8.63
CA ALA A 173 15.16 -4.78 -10.01
C ALA A 173 13.94 -4.73 -10.94
N MET A 174 13.01 -5.68 -10.79
CA MET A 174 11.74 -5.69 -11.51
C MET A 174 10.88 -4.47 -11.15
N THR A 175 10.81 -4.13 -9.86
CA THR A 175 10.06 -2.96 -9.37
C THR A 175 10.61 -1.66 -9.97
N ALA A 176 11.93 -1.48 -9.95
CA ALA A 176 12.59 -0.32 -10.55
C ALA A 176 12.33 -0.23 -12.06
N ALA A 177 12.34 -1.35 -12.78
CA ALA A 177 12.02 -1.37 -14.21
C ALA A 177 10.56 -0.95 -14.49
N LEU A 178 9.61 -1.43 -13.69
CA LEU A 178 8.20 -1.05 -13.79
C LEU A 178 7.96 0.43 -13.50
N GLU A 179 8.68 1.00 -12.53
CA GLU A 179 8.63 2.43 -12.20
C GLU A 179 9.10 3.29 -13.38
N VAL A 180 10.20 2.90 -14.04
CA VAL A 180 10.71 3.59 -15.24
C VAL A 180 9.70 3.54 -16.39
N GLU A 181 9.09 2.36 -16.64
CA GLU A 181 8.07 2.21 -17.68
C GLU A 181 6.81 3.03 -17.36
N LEU A 182 6.39 3.05 -16.10
CA LEU A 182 5.24 3.84 -15.65
C LEU A 182 5.49 5.34 -15.85
N ASP A 183 6.65 5.84 -15.44
CA ASP A 183 7.03 7.24 -15.63
C ASP A 183 7.02 7.62 -17.12
N ALA A 184 7.59 6.77 -17.98
CA ALA A 184 7.58 6.97 -19.43
C ALA A 184 6.14 7.00 -20.00
N ALA A 185 5.29 6.07 -19.58
CA ALA A 185 3.89 5.99 -20.03
C ALA A 185 3.07 7.21 -19.57
N VAL A 186 3.25 7.63 -18.33
CA VAL A 186 2.60 8.84 -17.78
C VAL A 186 3.04 10.06 -18.60
N ARG A 187 4.35 10.26 -18.82
CA ARG A 187 4.87 11.37 -19.65
C ARG A 187 4.27 11.41 -21.05
N GLU A 188 4.13 10.26 -21.71
CA GLU A 188 3.56 10.19 -23.06
C GLU A 188 2.07 10.57 -23.09
N ILE A 189 1.29 10.13 -22.10
CA ILE A 189 -0.12 10.52 -21.99
C ILE A 189 -0.26 12.03 -21.78
N LEU A 190 0.66 12.62 -21.03
CA LEU A 190 0.67 14.06 -20.75
C LEU A 190 0.99 14.90 -21.99
N LYS A 191 1.98 14.49 -22.80
CA LYS A 191 2.31 15.17 -24.08
C LYS A 191 1.11 15.29 -25.02
N ARG A 192 0.20 14.29 -24.99
CA ARG A 192 -1.00 14.27 -25.84
C ARG A 192 -2.16 15.13 -25.29
N GLY A 193 -2.16 15.43 -23.99
CA GLY A 193 -3.24 16.15 -23.31
C GLY A 193 -3.15 17.68 -23.39
N THR A 194 -1.96 18.25 -23.61
CA THR A 194 -1.67 19.69 -23.51
C THR A 194 -2.17 20.56 -24.69
N ARG A 195 -2.85 19.98 -25.70
CA ARG A 195 -3.29 20.70 -26.93
C ARG A 195 -4.64 21.46 -26.84
N ARG A 196 -5.31 21.55 -25.68
CA ARG A 196 -6.59 22.28 -25.54
C ARG A 196 -6.54 23.25 -24.35
N GLN A 197 -6.44 24.55 -24.60
CA GLN A 197 -6.51 25.62 -23.59
C GLN A 197 -7.79 26.47 -23.72
N LEU A 198 -8.36 26.89 -22.58
CA LEU A 198 -9.35 27.99 -22.48
C LEU A 198 -9.25 28.68 -21.09
N LYS A 199 -9.52 29.99 -21.05
CA LYS A 199 -9.15 31.03 -20.06
C LYS A 199 -10.08 31.22 -18.83
N CYS A 200 -9.52 31.88 -17.79
CA CYS A 200 -10.13 32.68 -16.68
C CYS A 200 -10.71 31.94 -15.44
N VAL A 201 -10.81 32.47 -14.20
CA VAL A 201 -10.32 33.65 -13.42
C VAL A 201 -10.63 33.35 -11.92
N ASP A 202 -9.91 34.06 -11.03
CA ASP A 202 -10.03 34.31 -9.57
C ASP A 202 -9.90 33.17 -8.55
N ALA A 203 -8.88 33.32 -7.72
CA ALA A 203 -8.10 32.26 -7.08
C ALA A 203 -7.77 32.53 -5.60
N ASP A 204 -7.65 33.80 -5.25
CA ASP A 204 -6.84 34.22 -4.12
C ASP A 204 -7.53 34.03 -2.77
N ARG A 205 -8.85 33.82 -2.76
CA ARG A 205 -9.66 33.65 -1.54
C ARG A 205 -9.59 32.24 -0.96
N VAL A 206 -9.41 31.21 -1.79
CA VAL A 206 -9.41 29.80 -1.35
C VAL A 206 -8.07 29.39 -0.75
N GLY A 207 -6.96 29.88 -1.33
CA GLY A 207 -5.62 29.61 -0.80
C GLY A 207 -5.39 30.15 0.62
N ALA A 208 -6.01 31.29 0.97
CA ALA A 208 -5.86 31.91 2.29
C ALA A 208 -6.57 31.12 3.42
N GLU A 209 -7.69 30.47 3.12
CA GLU A 209 -8.47 29.70 4.11
C GLU A 209 -7.78 28.36 4.45
N MET A 210 -7.25 27.67 3.43
CA MET A 210 -6.53 26.39 3.59
C MET A 210 -5.24 26.55 4.40
N ALA A 211 -4.48 27.64 4.16
CA ALA A 211 -3.28 27.93 4.94
C ALA A 211 -3.56 28.12 6.43
N ARG A 212 -4.76 28.63 6.81
CA ARG A 212 -5.17 28.76 8.21
C ARG A 212 -5.47 27.40 8.86
N LEU A 213 -6.22 26.52 8.18
CA LEU A 213 -6.60 25.21 8.74
C LEU A 213 -5.38 24.31 9.00
N PHE A 214 -4.41 24.29 8.08
CA PHE A 214 -3.18 23.51 8.27
C PHE A 214 -2.22 24.12 9.32
N GLN A 215 -2.22 25.45 9.52
CA GLN A 215 -1.47 26.09 10.61
C GLN A 215 -2.05 25.76 11.99
N VAL A 216 -3.39 25.64 12.11
CA VAL A 216 -4.06 25.25 13.36
C VAL A 216 -3.81 23.77 13.70
N SER A 217 -3.76 22.89 12.70
CA SER A 217 -3.41 21.47 12.91
C SER A 217 -1.93 21.30 13.28
N ALA A 218 -1.01 21.96 12.57
CA ALA A 218 0.41 21.92 12.89
C ALA A 218 0.77 22.52 14.26
N THR A 219 0.04 23.54 14.73
CA THR A 219 0.21 24.10 16.08
C THR A 219 -0.39 23.19 17.16
N SER A 220 -1.50 22.51 16.88
CA SER A 220 -2.10 21.51 17.78
C SER A 220 -1.21 20.27 17.93
N SER A 221 -0.63 19.78 16.83
CA SER A 221 0.34 18.67 16.86
C SER A 221 1.66 19.04 17.53
N ARG A 222 2.14 20.29 17.36
CA ARG A 222 3.30 20.81 18.12
C ARG A 222 2.99 20.99 19.60
N SER A 223 1.79 21.42 19.97
CA SER A 223 1.38 21.57 21.37
C SER A 223 1.26 20.21 22.06
N ARG A 224 0.71 19.19 21.37
CA ARG A 224 0.68 17.80 21.84
C ARG A 224 2.09 17.18 21.91
N ALA A 225 2.95 17.41 20.92
CA ALA A 225 4.35 16.95 20.94
C ALA A 225 5.18 17.64 22.03
N LYS A 226 4.95 18.94 22.28
CA LYS A 226 5.60 19.70 23.36
C LYS A 226 5.10 19.28 24.74
N ASN A 227 3.81 18.98 24.89
CA ASN A 227 3.27 18.39 26.13
C ASN A 227 3.76 16.96 26.36
N ARG A 228 4.05 16.20 25.28
CA ARG A 228 4.65 14.86 25.37
C ARG A 228 6.15 14.91 25.68
N ALA A 229 6.87 15.90 25.17
CA ALA A 229 8.30 16.14 25.45
C ALA A 229 8.55 16.81 26.82
N MET A 230 7.62 17.63 27.32
CA MET A 230 7.70 18.20 28.68
C MET A 230 7.55 17.15 29.79
N ASN A 231 7.12 15.92 29.45
CA ASN A 231 7.09 14.78 30.38
C ASN A 231 8.32 13.85 30.25
N SER A 232 9.32 14.20 29.44
CA SER A 232 10.57 13.44 29.29
C SER A 232 11.77 14.38 29.23
N ASP A 233 12.34 14.65 30.41
CA ASP A 233 13.67 15.17 30.69
C ASP A 233 14.16 16.51 30.12
N VAL A 234 14.77 17.25 31.05
CA VAL A 234 15.39 18.56 30.91
C VAL A 234 16.77 18.41 30.26
N GLY A 235 16.93 18.94 29.05
CA GLY A 235 18.23 19.12 28.38
C GLY A 235 18.18 20.36 27.49
N ALA A 236 18.98 21.37 27.84
CA ALA A 236 18.96 22.72 27.25
C ALA A 236 19.24 22.75 25.74
N LEU A 237 18.45 23.54 24.99
CA LEU A 237 18.70 23.87 23.59
C LEU A 237 18.95 25.38 23.41
N ASP A 238 20.01 25.66 22.66
CA ASP A 238 20.57 26.97 22.31
C ASP A 238 19.61 27.81 21.42
N PRO A 239 19.27 29.06 21.80
CA PRO A 239 18.32 29.90 21.08
C PRO A 239 18.86 30.58 19.81
N ARG A 240 20.06 30.25 19.31
CA ARG A 240 20.70 30.99 18.20
C ARG A 240 20.56 30.42 16.78
N ARG A 241 19.65 29.48 16.52
CA ARG A 241 19.34 29.01 15.15
C ARG A 241 17.95 29.45 14.68
N VAL A 242 17.74 30.75 14.55
CA VAL A 242 16.62 31.30 13.76
C VAL A 242 17.22 32.35 12.85
N ASN A 243 17.38 32.01 11.58
CA ASN A 243 17.64 32.85 10.39
C ASN A 243 18.58 32.13 9.41
N ALA A 244 18.10 31.00 8.87
CA ALA A 244 18.58 30.56 7.56
C ALA A 244 17.58 31.08 6.51
N PRO A 245 18.03 31.66 5.40
CA PRO A 245 17.12 32.08 4.33
C PRO A 245 16.34 30.88 3.81
N VAL A 246 15.02 31.03 3.76
CA VAL A 246 14.09 30.04 3.19
C VAL A 246 14.41 29.93 1.70
N SER A 247 15.02 28.83 1.28
CA SER A 247 15.24 28.55 -0.15
C SER A 247 13.89 28.31 -0.84
N ASP A 248 13.76 28.74 -2.10
CA ASP A 248 12.63 28.55 -3.04
C ASP A 248 12.29 27.08 -3.39
N ALA A 249 12.62 26.11 -2.53
CA ALA A 249 12.16 24.74 -2.67
C ALA A 249 10.64 24.70 -2.44
N SER A 250 9.90 24.10 -3.39
CA SER A 250 8.44 24.06 -3.36
C SER A 250 7.91 23.62 -1.99
N PRO A 251 6.96 24.36 -1.38
CA PRO A 251 6.44 24.07 -0.05
C PRO A 251 5.97 22.62 0.08
N PHE A 252 5.44 22.05 -1.01
CA PHE A 252 4.83 20.72 -1.11
C PHE A 252 5.58 19.57 -0.43
N GLY A 253 6.91 19.49 -0.58
CA GLY A 253 7.67 18.32 -0.10
C GLY A 253 7.89 18.25 1.42
N ARG A 254 7.79 19.37 2.15
CA ARG A 254 8.20 19.43 3.57
C ARG A 254 7.06 19.43 4.59
N TRP A 255 5.85 19.83 4.19
CA TRP A 255 4.71 20.05 5.10
C TRP A 255 3.57 19.05 4.96
N TRP A 256 3.52 18.27 3.88
CA TRP A 256 2.44 17.32 3.69
C TRP A 256 2.68 16.07 4.53
N PRO A 257 1.75 15.69 5.43
CA PRO A 257 1.90 14.49 6.22
C PRO A 257 1.98 13.27 5.31
N GLN A 258 2.80 12.30 5.73
CA GLN A 258 2.83 10.98 5.12
C GLN A 258 1.41 10.38 5.21
N PRO A 259 0.85 9.78 4.14
CA PRO A 259 -0.47 9.15 4.17
C PRO A 259 -0.64 8.15 5.32
N GLU A 260 0.45 7.59 5.84
CA GLU A 260 0.50 6.65 6.95
C GLU A 260 0.37 7.32 8.33
N ALA A 261 0.59 8.64 8.43
CA ALA A 261 0.43 9.43 9.66
C ALA A 261 -1.02 9.89 9.90
N TYR A 262 -1.98 9.18 9.32
CA TYR A 262 -3.39 9.54 9.23
C TYR A 262 -4.13 9.36 10.56
N ASP A 263 -4.74 10.44 11.06
CA ASP A 263 -5.62 10.43 12.24
C ASP A 263 -7.09 10.33 11.79
N PRO A 264 -7.85 9.30 12.20
CA PRO A 264 -9.27 9.17 11.86
C PRO A 264 -10.14 10.36 12.29
N GLU A 265 -9.77 11.11 13.33
CA GLU A 265 -10.52 12.32 13.72
C GLU A 265 -10.38 13.43 12.68
N VAL A 266 -9.20 13.56 12.08
CA VAL A 266 -8.89 14.58 11.05
C VAL A 266 -9.53 14.22 9.71
N GLN A 267 -9.87 12.94 9.48
CA GLN A 267 -10.57 12.50 8.28
C GLN A 267 -11.92 13.21 8.12
N GLY A 268 -12.77 13.20 9.15
CA GLY A 268 -14.11 13.80 9.07
C GLY A 268 -14.06 15.28 8.69
N ASP A 269 -13.13 16.03 9.30
CA ASP A 269 -12.92 17.45 9.01
C ASP A 269 -12.43 17.68 7.56
N ILE A 270 -11.55 16.81 7.05
CA ILE A 270 -11.08 16.88 5.66
C ILE A 270 -12.22 16.56 4.69
N GLU A 271 -13.06 15.57 5.01
CA GLU A 271 -14.21 15.21 4.18
C GLU A 271 -15.20 16.37 4.06
N GLU A 272 -15.61 16.94 5.19
CA GLU A 272 -16.52 18.09 5.24
C GLU A 272 -15.93 19.28 4.47
N LEU A 273 -14.63 19.56 4.65
CA LEU A 273 -13.93 20.62 3.95
C LEU A 273 -13.90 20.39 2.43
N LEU A 274 -13.55 19.19 1.98
CA LEU A 274 -13.49 18.85 0.55
C LEU A 274 -14.88 18.96 -0.10
N GLU A 275 -15.94 18.55 0.60
CA GLU A 275 -17.32 18.66 0.09
C GLU A 275 -17.82 20.10 0.06
N ALA A 276 -17.39 20.94 1.01
CA ALA A 276 -17.74 22.36 1.07
C ALA A 276 -17.05 23.21 -0.01
N VAL A 277 -15.89 22.78 -0.51
CA VAL A 277 -15.19 23.50 -1.58
C VAL A 277 -15.93 23.31 -2.90
N HIS A 278 -16.16 24.40 -3.62
CA HIS A 278 -16.61 24.36 -5.00
C HIS A 278 -15.42 24.63 -5.93
N CYS A 279 -15.16 23.74 -6.89
CA CYS A 279 -14.22 23.98 -7.99
C CYS A 279 -14.99 24.31 -9.28
N PRO A 280 -15.18 25.58 -9.63
CA PRO A 280 -16.00 25.99 -10.77
C PRO A 280 -15.51 25.39 -12.08
N GLY A 281 -16.46 24.85 -12.87
CA GLY A 281 -16.17 24.28 -14.18
C GLY A 281 -15.54 22.89 -14.16
N GLU A 282 -15.27 22.32 -12.99
CA GLU A 282 -14.65 21.00 -12.86
C GLU A 282 -15.68 19.91 -12.54
N LYS A 283 -16.12 19.19 -13.57
CA LYS A 283 -17.15 18.16 -13.45
C LYS A 283 -16.74 16.98 -12.55
N ARG A 284 -15.44 16.75 -12.39
CA ARG A 284 -14.90 15.63 -11.59
C ARG A 284 -14.72 15.98 -10.11
N TRP A 285 -14.79 17.26 -9.76
CA TRP A 285 -14.54 17.71 -8.39
C TRP A 285 -15.46 17.04 -7.36
N PRO A 286 -16.80 16.96 -7.55
CA PRO A 286 -17.66 16.34 -6.55
C PRO A 286 -17.34 14.87 -6.29
N ALA A 287 -16.84 14.14 -7.30
CA ALA A 287 -16.42 12.75 -7.13
C ALA A 287 -15.08 12.67 -6.37
N ALA A 288 -14.10 13.49 -6.76
CA ALA A 288 -12.81 13.55 -6.07
C ALA A 288 -12.95 13.94 -4.59
N ALA A 289 -13.80 14.94 -4.30
CA ALA A 289 -14.09 15.39 -2.93
C ALA A 289 -14.68 14.28 -2.06
N ARG A 290 -15.43 13.35 -2.65
CA ARG A 290 -16.03 12.17 -1.99
C ARG A 290 -15.12 10.94 -1.95
N GLY A 291 -13.84 11.08 -2.25
CA GLY A 291 -12.87 9.96 -2.19
C GLY A 291 -12.79 9.11 -3.47
N ASP A 292 -13.34 9.57 -4.60
CA ASP A 292 -13.10 8.87 -5.89
C ASP A 292 -11.67 9.10 -6.36
N ALA A 293 -10.79 8.10 -6.13
CA ALA A 293 -9.38 8.16 -6.50
C ALA A 293 -9.14 8.48 -7.98
N ALA A 294 -9.99 7.96 -8.88
CA ALA A 294 -9.89 8.21 -10.31
C ALA A 294 -10.03 9.70 -10.66
N SER A 295 -11.01 10.35 -10.04
CA SER A 295 -11.25 11.78 -10.19
C SER A 295 -10.14 12.59 -9.53
N ALA A 296 -9.75 12.25 -8.29
CA ALA A 296 -8.70 12.96 -7.56
C ALA A 296 -7.34 12.94 -8.29
N ILE A 297 -6.91 11.76 -8.75
CA ILE A 297 -5.69 11.60 -9.55
C ILE A 297 -5.77 12.40 -10.84
N ASN A 298 -6.92 12.38 -11.52
CA ASN A 298 -7.07 13.12 -12.76
C ASN A 298 -6.92 14.62 -12.56
N LEU A 299 -7.50 15.15 -11.49
CA LEU A 299 -7.38 16.56 -11.14
C LEU A 299 -5.96 16.93 -10.73
N ALA A 300 -5.31 16.12 -9.91
CA ALA A 300 -3.93 16.35 -9.48
C ALA A 300 -2.98 16.42 -10.67
N ILE A 301 -3.11 15.49 -11.62
CA ILE A 301 -2.36 15.49 -12.88
C ILE A 301 -2.62 16.76 -13.69
N ARG A 302 -3.87 17.23 -13.80
CA ARG A 302 -4.21 18.44 -14.56
C ARG A 302 -3.64 19.71 -13.95
N VAL A 303 -3.78 19.85 -12.65
CA VAL A 303 -3.23 20.97 -11.88
C VAL A 303 -1.71 21.03 -12.04
N GLN A 304 -1.06 19.88 -11.83
CA GLN A 304 0.38 19.83 -11.72
C GLN A 304 1.08 19.86 -13.08
N LEU A 305 0.56 19.11 -14.05
CA LEU A 305 1.31 18.76 -15.26
C LEU A 305 0.83 19.50 -16.49
N VAL A 306 -0.48 19.78 -16.57
CA VAL A 306 -1.04 20.60 -17.65
C VAL A 306 -0.96 22.10 -17.31
N ARG A 307 -0.55 22.42 -16.07
CA ARG A 307 -0.44 23.79 -15.54
C ARG A 307 -1.72 24.59 -15.77
N GLU A 308 -2.89 23.93 -15.66
CA GLU A 308 -4.17 24.56 -15.98
C GLU A 308 -4.41 25.78 -15.10
N PRO A 309 -4.40 27.01 -15.65
CA PRO A 309 -4.44 28.23 -14.85
C PRO A 309 -5.68 28.30 -13.95
N LYS A 310 -6.79 27.69 -14.40
CA LYS A 310 -8.07 27.64 -13.67
C LYS A 310 -8.03 26.76 -12.42
N LEU A 311 -7.19 25.73 -12.42
CA LEU A 311 -7.13 24.75 -11.34
C LEU A 311 -5.98 25.01 -10.36
N ARG A 312 -5.00 25.86 -10.73
CA ARG A 312 -3.94 26.32 -9.83
C ARG A 312 -4.44 26.81 -8.46
N PRO A 313 -5.56 27.55 -8.35
CA PRO A 313 -6.05 28.03 -7.06
C PRO A 313 -6.57 26.91 -6.15
N TYR A 314 -7.04 25.83 -6.78
CA TYR A 314 -7.58 24.65 -6.14
C TYR A 314 -6.51 23.57 -5.99
N ARG A 315 -5.24 23.88 -6.29
CA ARG A 315 -4.16 22.89 -6.32
C ARG A 315 -4.04 22.14 -5.01
N ASP A 316 -3.94 22.88 -3.91
CA ASP A 316 -3.74 22.27 -2.60
C ASP A 316 -4.95 21.41 -2.25
N VAL A 317 -6.16 21.91 -2.48
CA VAL A 317 -7.43 21.20 -2.24
C VAL A 317 -7.54 19.91 -3.08
N ILE A 318 -7.12 19.94 -4.34
CA ILE A 318 -7.07 18.77 -5.21
C ILE A 318 -6.03 17.75 -4.72
N LEU A 319 -4.90 18.22 -4.20
CA LEU A 319 -3.86 17.37 -3.65
C LEU A 319 -4.24 16.82 -2.27
N VAL A 320 -5.08 17.52 -1.49
CA VAL A 320 -5.79 16.95 -0.32
C VAL A 320 -6.70 15.81 -0.74
N ALA A 321 -7.53 16.00 -1.79
CA ALA A 321 -8.39 14.93 -2.27
C ALA A 321 -7.58 13.69 -2.72
N LEU A 322 -6.47 13.90 -3.43
CA LEU A 322 -5.57 12.82 -3.84
C LEU A 322 -4.90 12.14 -2.65
N TRP A 323 -4.40 12.92 -1.69
CA TRP A 323 -3.78 12.39 -0.47
C TRP A 323 -4.78 11.59 0.38
N ARG A 324 -6.02 12.06 0.52
CA ARG A 324 -7.09 11.32 1.19
C ARG A 324 -7.30 9.96 0.55
N CYS A 325 -7.42 9.91 -0.78
CA CYS A 325 -7.56 8.65 -1.51
C CYS A 325 -6.37 7.71 -1.24
N ALA A 326 -5.15 8.23 -1.18
CA ALA A 326 -3.96 7.44 -0.84
C ALA A 326 -4.00 6.93 0.61
N ALA A 327 -4.42 7.76 1.56
CA ALA A 327 -4.54 7.40 2.98
C ALA A 327 -5.65 6.38 3.25
N GLU A 328 -6.74 6.43 2.48
CA GLU A 328 -7.82 5.42 2.47
C GLU A 328 -7.37 4.09 1.82
N GLY A 329 -6.15 4.04 1.28
CA GLY A 329 -5.56 2.85 0.70
C GLY A 329 -5.79 2.69 -0.80
N ASP A 330 -6.04 3.75 -1.58
CA ASP A 330 -5.98 3.63 -3.03
C ASP A 330 -4.50 3.58 -3.50
N PRO A 331 -4.04 2.45 -4.09
CA PRO A 331 -2.64 2.29 -4.44
C PRO A 331 -2.21 3.18 -5.61
N ALA A 332 -3.12 3.54 -6.52
CA ALA A 332 -2.79 4.43 -7.64
C ALA A 332 -2.62 5.86 -7.14
N ALA A 333 -3.44 6.31 -6.19
CA ALA A 333 -3.30 7.61 -5.54
C ALA A 333 -1.99 7.71 -4.77
N ALA A 334 -1.61 6.66 -4.03
CA ALA A 334 -0.34 6.59 -3.30
C ALA A 334 0.88 6.72 -4.23
N LEU A 335 0.88 5.98 -5.35
CA LEU A 335 1.92 6.08 -6.37
C LEU A 335 2.04 7.51 -6.95
N VAL A 336 0.92 8.13 -7.28
CA VAL A 336 0.91 9.52 -7.81
C VAL A 336 1.40 10.50 -6.76
N MET A 337 1.03 10.34 -5.49
CA MET A 337 1.53 11.19 -4.39
C MET A 337 3.05 11.06 -4.22
N ASN A 338 3.60 9.85 -4.28
CA ASN A 338 5.05 9.65 -4.18
C ASN A 338 5.78 10.24 -5.39
N TRP A 339 5.28 9.99 -6.60
CA TRP A 339 5.82 10.59 -7.81
C TRP A 339 5.83 12.13 -7.73
N LEU A 340 4.74 12.73 -7.23
CA LEU A 340 4.65 14.18 -7.04
C LEU A 340 5.69 14.69 -6.03
N LYS A 341 5.94 13.97 -4.93
CA LYS A 341 6.97 14.32 -3.92
C LYS A 341 8.38 14.30 -4.51
N GLU A 342 8.69 13.28 -5.30
CA GLU A 342 10.01 13.06 -5.91
C GLU A 342 10.31 14.03 -7.06
N HIS A 343 9.28 14.63 -7.66
CA HIS A 343 9.40 15.54 -8.79
C HIS A 343 8.94 16.97 -8.46
N PRO A 344 9.62 17.68 -7.53
CA PRO A 344 9.26 19.05 -7.17
C PRO A 344 9.47 20.06 -8.30
N SER A 345 10.22 19.72 -9.35
CA SER A 345 10.30 20.55 -10.56
C SER A 345 8.98 20.58 -11.35
N ALA A 346 8.12 19.56 -11.20
CA ALA A 346 6.74 19.61 -11.66
C ALA A 346 5.86 20.53 -10.79
N GLN A 347 6.34 20.93 -9.60
CA GLN A 347 5.63 21.76 -8.62
C GLN A 347 5.94 23.27 -8.75
N ALA A 348 6.95 23.66 -9.54
CA ALA A 348 7.34 25.05 -9.75
C ALA A 348 6.30 25.81 -10.60
N PRO A 349 6.05 27.11 -10.32
CA PRO A 349 4.97 27.90 -10.94
C PRO A 349 4.98 27.97 -12.47
#